data_AF-A0A9D5L0E5-F1
#
_entry.id   AF-A0A9D5L0E5-F1
#
_cell.length_a   1.000
_cell.length_b   1.000
_cell.length_c   1.000
_cell.angle_alpha   90.00
_cell.angle_beta   90.00
_cell.angle_gamma   90.00
#
_symmetry.space_group_name_H-M   'P 1'
#
loop_
_entity.id
_entity.type
_entity.pdbx_description
1 polymer ?
#
loop_
_entity_poly.entity_id
_entity_poly.type
_entity_poly.pdbx_seq_one_letter_code
_entity_poly.pdbx_strand_id
1 'polypeptide(L)' 'MKDERLRIAGEIATALASVHEAGIAHRDLKPDNVMITRRGSKVKIIDFDNRRN' A
#
# COMPACT_ATOMS: atom_id res chain seq x y z
N MET A 1 15.15 4.51 -12.69
CA MET A 1 14.60 3.18 -12.31
C MET A 1 14.78 2.84 -10.83
N LYS A 2 15.95 3.07 -10.20
CA LYS A 2 16.11 2.87 -8.74
C LYS A 2 15.24 3.82 -7.92
N ASP A 3 15.19 5.09 -8.31
CA ASP A 3 14.49 6.14 -7.56
C ASP A 3 12.98 5.92 -7.56
N GLU A 4 12.42 5.43 -8.66
CA GLU A 4 10.98 5.16 -8.77
C GLU A 4 10.55 3.99 -7.87
N ARG A 5 11.39 2.94 -7.74
CA ARG A 5 11.12 1.84 -6.82
C ARG A 5 11.16 2.30 -5.36
N LEU A 6 12.12 3.14 -5.00
CA LEU A 6 12.22 3.71 -3.66
C LEU A 6 11.04 4.63 -3.35
N ARG A 7 10.60 5.44 -4.33
CA ARG A 7 9.41 6.28 -4.22
C ARG A 7 8.15 5.45 -3.96
N ILE A 8 7.91 4.41 -4.77
CA ILE A 8 6.76 3.52 -4.60
C ILE A 8 6.81 2.82 -3.24
N ALA A 9 7.97 2.30 -2.85
CA ALA A 9 8.14 1.65 -1.54
C ALA A 9 7.86 2.63 -0.37
N GLY A 10 8.31 3.89 -0.50
CA GLY A 10 8.00 4.95 0.46
C GLY A 10 6.50 5.22 0.57
N GLU A 11 5.80 5.34 -0.55
CA GLU A 11 4.35 5.57 -0.52
C GLU A 11 3.56 4.37 0.02
N ILE A 12 3.99 3.14 -0.27
CA ILE A 12 3.42 1.93 0.35
C ILE A 12 3.60 1.98 1.86
N ALA A 13 4.81 2.32 2.35
CA ALA A 13 5.09 2.39 3.77
C ALA A 13 4.26 3.48 4.47
N THR A 14 4.11 4.66 3.86
CA THR A 14 3.25 5.73 4.36
C THR A 14 1.78 5.29 4.44
N ALA A 15 1.25 4.64 3.40
CA ALA A 15 -0.12 4.15 3.40
C ALA A 15 -0.37 3.09 4.49
N LEU A 16 0.57 2.14 4.67
CA LEU A 16 0.48 1.13 5.72
C LEU A 16 0.58 1.75 7.12
N ALA A 17 1.42 2.77 7.33
CA ALA A 17 1.51 3.45 8.61
C ALA A 17 0.14 4.02 9.03
N SER A 18 -0.57 4.71 8.13
CA SER A 18 -1.92 5.22 8.39
C SER A 18 -2.94 4.11 8.68
N VAL A 19 -2.84 2.96 8.01
CA VAL A 19 -3.68 1.79 8.29
C VAL A 19 -3.39 1.22 9.68
N HIS A 20 -2.11 1.11 10.03
CA HIS A 20 -1.68 0.59 11.33
C HIS A 20 -2.06 1.53 12.48
N GLU A 21 -2.02 2.86 12.28
CA GLU A 21 -2.54 3.85 13.24
C GLU A 21 -4.05 3.66 13.50
N ALA A 22 -4.81 3.20 12.50
CA ALA A 22 -6.21 2.82 12.67
C ALA A 22 -6.41 1.44 13.33
N GLY A 23 -5.35 0.77 13.78
CA GLY A 23 -5.40 -0.54 14.41
C GLY A 23 -5.69 -1.71 13.45
N ILE A 24 -5.59 -1.46 12.14
CA ILE A 24 -5.84 -2.45 11.10
C ILE A 24 -4.50 -2.98 10.60
N ALA A 25 -4.42 -4.28 10.30
CA ALA A 25 -3.28 -4.85 9.56
C ALA A 25 -3.77 -5.33 8.20
N HIS A 26 -3.06 -5.00 7.12
CA HIS A 26 -3.47 -5.42 5.76
C HIS A 26 -3.46 -6.94 5.57
N ARG A 27 -2.47 -7.63 6.15
CA ARG A 27 -2.27 -9.10 6.16
C ARG A 27 -2.05 -9.80 4.81
N ASP A 28 -2.51 -9.23 3.70
CA ASP A 28 -2.28 -9.77 2.35
C ASP A 28 -1.61 -8.74 1.42
N LEU A 29 -0.50 -8.14 1.86
CA LEU A 29 0.19 -7.15 1.05
C LEU A 29 1.03 -7.84 -0.05
N LYS A 30 0.61 -7.63 -1.30
CA LYS A 30 1.27 -8.15 -2.51
C LYS A 30 1.13 -7.13 -3.65
N PRO A 31 1.95 -7.20 -4.72
CA PRO A 31 1.88 -6.25 -5.83
C PRO A 31 0.49 -6.12 -6.46
N ASP A 32 -0.28 -7.21 -6.55
CA ASP A 32 -1.66 -7.20 -7.07
C ASP A 32 -2.61 -6.30 -6.27
N ASN A 33 -2.28 -6.06 -4.99
CA ASN A 33 -3.05 -5.22 -4.06
C ASN A 33 -2.51 -3.78 -3.97
N VAL A 34 -1.58 -3.40 -4.86
CA VAL A 34 -0.96 -2.07 -4.90
C VAL A 34 -1.29 -1.40 -6.23
N MET A 35 -2.14 -0.38 -6.20
CA MET A 35 -2.48 0.41 -7.38
C MET A 35 -1.61 1.65 -7.48
N ILE A 36 -1.02 1.87 -8.65
CA ILE A 36 -0.35 3.13 -8.99
C ILE A 36 -1.33 3.97 -9.81
N THR A 37 -1.57 5.21 -9.37
CA THR A 37 -2.47 6.10 -10.09
C THR A 37 -1.94 6.41 -11.49
N ARG A 38 -2.84 6.73 -12.44
CA ARG A 38 -2.50 6.93 -13.87
C ARG A 38 -1.46 8.05 -14.13
N ARG A 39 -1.29 8.99 -13.19
CA ARG A 39 -0.23 10.01 -13.23
C ARG A 39 1.08 9.59 -12.54
N GLY A 40 1.18 8.34 -12.12
CA GLY A 40 2.33 7.76 -11.41
C GLY A 40 2.51 8.26 -9.97
N SER A 41 1.91 9.40 -9.61
CA SER A 41 2.30 10.18 -8.44
C SER A 41 1.78 9.70 -7.09
N LYS A 42 0.92 8.68 -7.07
CA LYS A 42 0.35 8.14 -5.83
C LYS A 42 0.14 6.64 -5.90
N VAL A 43 0.45 5.97 -4.81
CA VAL A 43 0.09 4.58 -4.51
C VAL A 43 -1.20 4.51 -3.70
N LYS A 44 -2.03 3.51 -3.98
CA LYS A 44 -3.16 3.09 -3.15
C LYS A 44 -3.02 1.60 -2.83
N ILE A 45 -3.27 1.24 -1.58
CA ILE A 45 -3.38 -0.15 -1.15
C ILE A 45 -4.86 -0.53 -1.17
N ILE A 46 -5.18 -1.66 -1.78
CA ILE A 46 -6.54 -2.18 -1.96
C ILE A 46 -6.66 -3.59 -1.41
N ASP A 47 -7.88 -4.08 -1.31
CA ASP A 47 -8.18 -5.46 -0.88
C ASP A 47 -7.63 -5.77 0.53
N PHE A 48 -8.18 -5.04 1.50
CA PHE A 48 -7.97 -5.33 2.92
C PHE A 48 -8.73 -6.61 3.25
N ASP A 49 -8.04 -7.75 3.13
CA ASP A 49 -8.63 -9.05 3.28
C ASP A 49 -9.14 -9.22 4.74
N ASN A 50 -10.44 -9.01 4.90
CA ASN A 50 -11.13 -9.11 6.17
C ASN A 50 -11.40 -10.58 6.45
N ARG A 51 -10.37 -11.34 6.83
CA ARG A 51 -10.60 -12.54 7.63
C ARG A 51 -11.11 -12.10 9.00
N ARG A 52 -12.40 -11.77 9.04
CA ARG A 52 -13.23 -11.75 10.24
C ARG A 52 -13.28 -13.18 10.74
N ASN A 53 -12.69 -13.42 11.90
CA ASN A 53 -13.11 -14.52 12.76
C ASN A 53 -14.46 -14.15 13.39
#